data_AF-A0A9D8D2V4-F1
#
_entry.id   AF-A0A9D8D2V4-F1
#
_cell.length_a   1.000
_cell.length_b   1.000
_cell.length_c   1.000
_cell.angle_alpha   90.00
_cell.angle_beta   90.00
_cell.angle_gamma   90.00
#
_symmetry.space_group_name_H-M   'P 1'
#
loop_
_entity.id
_entity.type
_entity.pdbx_description
1 polymer ?
#
loop_
_entity_poly.entity_id
_entity_poly.type
_entity_poly.pdbx_seq_one_letter_code
_entity_poly.pdbx_strand_id
1 'polypeptide(L)'
;MRQDLRDALSKTWPELGRAGVWWTGSQRVKMVREVRKARTCALCGARKVALSPHTLAGRHDTATDLPEAAIEAIHRIVTDPGRLSEAWYRRTIDSSLTDAAYVELVSVVAITTAVDTFDRGCGQSMRELPAARPGEPRRRRPVGAKPGLGWMPMLAPEDVTADDPPLYASAGRIGGNVHRALSLVPEAMMQFWDLFETMYLPQHAMRDFGQEYRAIDHAQIEMLAARVAVRNQCVY
;
A
#
# COMPACT_ATOMS: atom_id res chain seq x y z
N MET A 1 4.90 -15.64 -17.98
CA MET A 1 5.16 -14.52 -17.04
C MET A 1 6.58 -14.02 -17.25
N ARG A 2 6.80 -12.70 -17.31
CA ARG A 2 8.14 -12.10 -17.45
C ARG A 2 9.03 -12.46 -16.24
N GLN A 3 10.33 -12.65 -16.47
CA GLN A 3 11.26 -13.12 -15.43
C GLN A 3 11.43 -12.11 -14.30
N ASP A 4 11.63 -10.84 -14.64
CA ASP A 4 11.74 -9.73 -13.69
C ASP A 4 10.53 -9.65 -12.73
N LEU A 5 9.31 -9.87 -13.26
CA LEU A 5 8.10 -9.91 -12.44
C LEU A 5 8.06 -11.13 -11.52
N ARG A 6 8.52 -12.29 -11.99
CA ARG A 6 8.64 -13.49 -11.15
C ARG A 6 9.61 -13.23 -9.99
N ASP A 7 10.72 -12.58 -10.26
CA ASP A 7 11.76 -12.26 -9.28
C ASP A 7 11.28 -11.21 -8.26
N ALA A 8 10.62 -10.14 -8.73
CA ALA A 8 10.03 -9.13 -7.87
C ALA A 8 8.97 -9.73 -6.93
N LEU A 9 8.09 -10.60 -7.42
CA LEU A 9 7.10 -11.28 -6.59
C LEU A 9 7.74 -12.24 -5.57
N SER A 10 8.76 -12.99 -6.00
CA SER A 10 9.48 -13.95 -5.15
C SER A 10 10.32 -13.25 -4.07
N LYS A 11 10.79 -12.03 -4.34
CA LYS A 11 11.45 -11.16 -3.37
C LYS A 11 10.44 -10.51 -2.42
N THR A 12 9.42 -9.84 -2.95
CA THR A 12 8.53 -8.98 -2.16
C THR A 12 7.59 -9.76 -1.24
N TRP A 13 7.04 -10.88 -1.71
CA TRP A 13 6.01 -11.60 -0.93
C TRP A 13 6.55 -12.17 0.40
N PRO A 14 7.70 -12.87 0.45
CA PRO A 14 8.26 -13.34 1.72
C PRO A 14 8.69 -12.20 2.66
N GLU A 15 9.09 -11.04 2.13
CA GLU A 15 9.54 -9.91 2.95
C GLU A 15 8.40 -9.24 3.74
N LEU A 16 7.13 -9.45 3.37
CA LEU A 16 5.99 -9.09 4.23
C LEU A 16 5.98 -9.85 5.56
N GLY A 17 6.69 -10.99 5.64
CA GLY A 17 6.88 -11.76 6.87
C GLY A 17 7.92 -11.17 7.82
N ARG A 18 8.73 -10.19 7.40
CA ARG A 18 9.75 -9.55 8.25
C ARG A 18 9.20 -8.35 8.99
N ALA A 19 9.77 -8.07 10.16
CA ALA A 19 9.53 -6.80 10.84
C ALA A 19 9.85 -5.63 9.90
N GLY A 20 8.90 -4.69 9.83
CA GLY A 20 9.11 -3.40 9.18
C GLY A 20 9.64 -2.37 10.18
N VAL A 21 9.35 -1.11 9.94
CA VAL A 21 9.79 -0.01 10.81
C VAL A 21 8.86 0.12 12.01
N TRP A 22 7.56 -0.12 11.85
CA TRP A 22 6.53 0.09 12.88
C TRP A 22 5.85 -1.20 13.33
N TRP A 23 5.90 -2.26 12.52
CA TRP A 23 5.21 -3.52 12.80
C TRP A 23 6.15 -4.72 12.81
N THR A 24 5.92 -5.65 13.73
CA THR A 24 6.63 -6.94 13.75
C THR A 24 6.25 -7.76 12.52
N GLY A 25 7.08 -8.76 12.18
CA GLY A 25 6.76 -9.70 11.10
C GLY A 25 5.41 -10.38 11.29
N SER A 26 5.12 -10.83 12.53
CA SER A 26 3.83 -11.43 12.89
C SER A 26 2.65 -10.49 12.65
N GLN A 27 2.76 -9.22 13.05
CA GLN A 27 1.70 -8.23 12.82
C GLN A 27 1.50 -7.95 11.32
N ARG A 28 2.56 -7.86 10.53
CA ARG A 28 2.44 -7.65 9.07
C ARG A 28 1.77 -8.85 8.38
N VAL A 29 2.09 -10.08 8.76
CA VAL A 29 1.37 -11.28 8.27
C VAL A 29 -0.10 -11.26 8.68
N LYS A 30 -0.43 -10.82 9.90
CA LYS A 30 -1.80 -10.60 10.34
C LYS A 30 -2.52 -9.56 9.46
N MET A 31 -1.85 -8.48 9.04
CA MET A 31 -2.43 -7.53 8.10
C MET A 31 -2.77 -8.16 6.75
N VAL A 32 -1.88 -9.00 6.19
CA VAL A 32 -2.15 -9.75 4.95
C VAL A 32 -3.42 -10.60 5.11
N ARG A 33 -3.59 -11.25 6.26
CA ARG A 33 -4.80 -12.03 6.57
C ARG A 33 -6.06 -11.15 6.65
N GLU A 34 -5.98 -9.99 7.31
CA GLU A 34 -7.10 -9.04 7.38
C GLU A 34 -7.47 -8.45 6.03
N VAL A 35 -6.49 -8.16 5.15
CA VAL A 35 -6.75 -7.70 3.77
C VAL A 35 -7.63 -8.71 3.03
N ARG A 36 -7.34 -10.00 3.16
CA ARG A 36 -8.14 -11.07 2.54
C ARG A 36 -9.51 -11.20 3.22
N LYS A 37 -9.56 -11.11 4.55
CA LYS A 37 -10.81 -11.18 5.32
C LYS A 37 -11.78 -10.05 4.98
N ALA A 38 -11.28 -8.83 4.83
CA ALA A 38 -12.08 -7.62 4.53
C ALA A 38 -12.96 -7.79 3.28
N ARG A 39 -12.51 -8.56 2.27
CA ARG A 39 -13.27 -8.85 1.04
C ARG A 39 -14.57 -9.63 1.28
N THR A 40 -14.68 -10.28 2.43
CA THR A 40 -15.83 -11.11 2.84
C THR A 40 -16.47 -10.62 4.14
N CYS A 41 -16.05 -9.46 4.67
CA CYS A 41 -16.60 -8.89 5.89
C CYS A 41 -18.01 -8.35 5.64
N ALA A 42 -18.98 -8.80 6.45
CA ALA A 42 -20.38 -8.43 6.31
C ALA A 42 -20.59 -6.91 6.52
N LEU A 43 -19.95 -6.33 7.55
CA LEU A 43 -20.01 -4.89 7.80
C LEU A 43 -19.43 -4.09 6.63
N CYS A 44 -18.30 -4.53 6.07
CA CYS A 44 -17.70 -3.88 4.89
C CYS A 44 -18.64 -3.92 3.69
N GLY A 45 -19.28 -5.06 3.43
CA GLY A 45 -20.29 -5.20 2.39
C GLY A 45 -21.45 -4.23 2.58
N ALA A 46 -22.00 -4.16 3.80
CA ALA A 46 -23.10 -3.25 4.13
C ALA A 46 -22.70 -1.77 4.00
N ARG A 47 -21.54 -1.38 4.52
CA ARG A 47 -21.01 0.00 4.40
C ARG A 47 -20.72 0.39 2.96
N LYS A 48 -20.27 -0.55 2.12
CA LYS A 48 -19.98 -0.29 0.70
C LYS A 48 -21.22 0.13 -0.09
N VAL A 49 -22.37 -0.48 0.20
CA VAL A 49 -23.64 -0.16 -0.48
C VAL A 49 -24.42 0.98 0.18
N ALA A 50 -24.13 1.29 1.44
CA ALA A 50 -24.75 2.41 2.14
C ALA A 50 -24.37 3.76 1.53
N LEU A 51 -25.30 4.72 1.55
CA LEU A 51 -25.04 6.11 1.10
C LEU A 51 -23.88 6.75 1.86
N SER A 52 -23.87 6.58 3.19
CA SER A 52 -22.77 6.99 4.05
C SER A 52 -22.29 5.78 4.86
N PRO A 53 -21.00 5.40 4.78
CA PRO A 53 -20.48 4.29 5.55
C PRO A 53 -20.50 4.55 7.07
N HIS A 54 -20.62 5.82 7.48
CA HIS A 54 -20.63 6.21 8.89
C HIS A 54 -22.00 6.02 9.57
N THR A 55 -23.08 5.81 8.82
CA THR A 55 -24.42 5.59 9.41
C THR A 55 -24.60 4.15 9.90
N LEU A 56 -23.74 3.23 9.47
CA LEU A 56 -23.76 1.83 9.89
C LEU A 56 -22.67 1.58 10.93
N ALA A 57 -23.09 1.57 12.20
CA ALA A 57 -22.28 1.08 13.31
C ALA A 57 -22.21 -0.46 13.29
N GLY A 58 -21.11 -1.01 13.80
CA GLY A 58 -20.90 -2.45 13.87
C GLY A 58 -19.44 -2.78 14.11
N ARG A 59 -19.16 -4.09 14.24
CA ARG A 59 -17.80 -4.63 14.34
C ARG A 59 -17.46 -5.36 13.05
N HIS A 60 -16.20 -5.29 12.65
CA HIS A 60 -15.70 -6.07 11.52
C HIS A 60 -15.70 -7.55 11.84
N ASP A 61 -15.95 -8.39 10.84
CA ASP A 61 -15.57 -9.79 10.91
C ASP A 61 -14.04 -9.86 10.85
N THR A 62 -13.37 -10.09 11.96
CA THR A 62 -11.90 -10.12 12.03
C THR A 62 -11.36 -11.53 11.78
N ALA A 63 -10.11 -11.62 11.37
CA ALA A 63 -9.36 -12.88 11.24
C ALA A 63 -8.14 -12.94 12.18
N THR A 64 -7.90 -11.86 12.93
CA THR A 64 -6.73 -11.63 13.77
C THR A 64 -7.10 -10.85 15.04
N ASP A 65 -6.10 -10.68 15.88
CA ASP A 65 -6.05 -9.92 17.13
C ASP A 65 -5.31 -8.58 16.97
N LEU A 66 -5.22 -8.04 15.74
CA LEU A 66 -4.66 -6.70 15.52
C LEU A 66 -5.50 -5.64 16.27
N PRO A 67 -4.91 -4.50 16.66
CA PRO A 67 -5.66 -3.40 17.26
C PRO A 67 -6.86 -2.98 16.38
N GLU A 68 -7.99 -2.66 17.00
CA GLU A 68 -9.24 -2.33 16.29
C GLU A 68 -9.05 -1.20 15.27
N ALA A 69 -8.26 -0.18 15.59
CA ALA A 69 -7.91 0.91 14.68
C ALA A 69 -7.17 0.43 13.41
N ALA A 70 -6.27 -0.55 13.54
CA ALA A 70 -5.57 -1.14 12.41
C ALA A 70 -6.51 -1.99 11.54
N ILE A 71 -7.40 -2.76 12.18
CA ILE A 71 -8.42 -3.54 11.46
C ILE A 71 -9.37 -2.62 10.70
N GLU A 72 -9.91 -1.58 11.34
CA GLU A 72 -10.74 -0.56 10.67
C GLU A 72 -10.00 0.08 9.50
N ALA A 73 -8.73 0.48 9.67
CA ALA A 73 -7.91 1.02 8.58
C ALA A 73 -7.80 0.03 7.40
N ILE A 74 -7.38 -1.20 7.65
CA ILE A 74 -7.21 -2.23 6.61
C ILE A 74 -8.54 -2.46 5.87
N HIS A 75 -9.62 -2.69 6.61
CA HIS A 75 -10.91 -3.04 6.05
C HIS A 75 -11.49 -1.91 5.19
N ARG A 76 -11.38 -0.66 5.66
CA ARG A 76 -11.83 0.52 4.90
C ARG A 76 -10.99 0.77 3.66
N ILE A 77 -9.66 0.69 3.75
CA ILE A 77 -8.75 0.88 2.61
C ILE A 77 -9.00 -0.18 1.52
N VAL A 78 -9.22 -1.44 1.91
CA VAL A 78 -9.43 -2.53 0.95
C VAL A 78 -10.78 -2.44 0.25
N THR A 79 -11.83 -2.04 0.96
CA THR A 79 -13.21 -2.21 0.47
C THR A 79 -13.83 -0.94 -0.07
N ASP A 80 -13.40 0.22 0.42
CA ASP A 80 -14.02 1.52 0.20
C ASP A 80 -13.02 2.71 0.22
N PRO A 81 -11.88 2.63 -0.52
CA PRO A 81 -10.82 3.64 -0.48
C PRO A 81 -11.28 5.02 -1.00
N GLY A 82 -12.18 5.04 -1.98
CA GLY A 82 -12.68 6.25 -2.63
C GLY A 82 -13.54 7.16 -1.74
N ARG A 83 -13.99 6.66 -0.59
CA ARG A 83 -14.79 7.42 0.39
C ARG A 83 -14.05 7.65 1.71
N LEU A 84 -12.72 7.47 1.71
CA LEU A 84 -11.88 7.92 2.82
C LEU A 84 -11.79 9.44 2.82
N SER A 85 -11.70 10.03 4.00
CA SER A 85 -11.57 11.48 4.19
C SER A 85 -10.49 11.80 5.20
N GLU A 86 -9.99 13.03 5.18
CA GLU A 86 -9.03 13.50 6.20
C GLU A 86 -9.61 13.37 7.62
N ALA A 87 -10.91 13.66 7.79
CA ALA A 87 -11.57 13.50 9.07
C ALA A 87 -11.59 12.04 9.55
N TRP A 88 -11.78 11.07 8.64
CA TRP A 88 -11.63 9.66 8.97
C TRP A 88 -10.19 9.32 9.35
N TYR A 89 -9.21 9.80 8.57
CA TYR A 89 -7.80 9.57 8.84
C TYR A 89 -7.38 10.09 10.22
N ARG A 90 -7.72 11.35 10.56
CA ARG A 90 -7.44 11.96 11.86
C ARG A 90 -8.00 11.13 13.00
N ARG A 91 -9.28 10.74 12.93
CA ARG A 91 -9.89 9.84 13.94
C ARG A 91 -9.19 8.49 14.05
N THR A 92 -8.76 7.92 12.91
CA THR A 92 -8.02 6.66 12.88
C THR A 92 -6.70 6.82 13.63
N ILE A 93 -5.95 7.90 13.39
CA ILE A 93 -4.64 8.08 14.03
C ILE A 93 -4.69 8.59 15.48
N ASP A 94 -5.76 9.30 15.85
CA ASP A 94 -6.00 9.80 17.21
C ASP A 94 -6.39 8.70 18.21
N SER A 95 -6.65 7.48 17.72
CA SER A 95 -7.00 6.33 18.55
C SER A 95 -5.77 5.63 19.14
N SER A 96 -5.22 4.65 18.42
CA SER A 96 -4.05 3.86 18.86
C SER A 96 -3.08 3.55 17.71
N LEU A 97 -3.21 4.24 16.58
CA LEU A 97 -2.44 3.97 15.36
C LEU A 97 -1.66 5.23 14.98
N THR A 98 -0.35 5.27 15.20
CA THR A 98 0.45 6.44 14.80
C THR A 98 0.38 6.64 13.28
N ASP A 99 0.56 7.87 12.81
CA ASP A 99 0.60 8.21 11.38
C ASP A 99 1.61 7.36 10.59
N ALA A 100 2.79 7.11 11.17
CA ALA A 100 3.82 6.30 10.54
C ALA A 100 3.49 4.79 10.58
N ALA A 101 2.87 4.29 11.65
CA ALA A 101 2.35 2.92 11.67
C ALA A 101 1.20 2.72 10.67
N TYR A 102 0.35 3.74 10.48
CA TYR A 102 -0.68 3.78 9.44
C TYR A 102 -0.04 3.72 8.04
N VAL A 103 1.00 4.52 7.76
CA VAL A 103 1.68 4.51 6.45
C VAL A 103 2.31 3.15 6.14
N GLU A 104 2.95 2.50 7.10
CA GLU A 104 3.48 1.15 6.89
C GLU A 104 2.36 0.13 6.67
N LEU A 105 1.24 0.24 7.38
CA LEU A 105 0.06 -0.60 7.17
C LEU A 105 -0.50 -0.43 5.76
N VAL A 106 -0.61 0.82 5.27
CA VAL A 106 -1.06 1.12 3.90
C VAL A 106 -0.17 0.43 2.86
N SER A 107 1.15 0.41 3.06
CA SER A 107 2.06 -0.28 2.13
C SER A 107 1.82 -1.80 2.09
N VAL A 108 1.61 -2.43 3.25
CA VAL A 108 1.30 -3.87 3.33
C VAL A 108 -0.04 -4.17 2.65
N VAL A 109 -1.06 -3.33 2.87
CA VAL A 109 -2.37 -3.44 2.21
C VAL A 109 -2.23 -3.31 0.69
N ALA A 110 -1.47 -2.32 0.22
CA ALA A 110 -1.27 -2.05 -1.20
C ALA A 110 -0.52 -3.21 -1.90
N ILE A 111 0.60 -3.67 -1.32
CA ILE A 111 1.38 -4.80 -1.83
C ILE A 111 0.50 -6.06 -1.88
N THR A 112 -0.21 -6.37 -0.80
CA THR A 112 -1.09 -7.55 -0.74
C THR A 112 -2.18 -7.49 -1.81
N THR A 113 -2.81 -6.31 -1.96
CA THR A 113 -3.86 -6.09 -2.96
C THR A 113 -3.33 -6.25 -4.38
N ALA A 114 -2.13 -5.74 -4.67
CA ALA A 114 -1.48 -5.87 -5.97
C ALA A 114 -1.16 -7.35 -6.29
N VAL A 115 -0.52 -8.07 -5.37
CA VAL A 115 -0.13 -9.48 -5.55
C VAL A 115 -1.36 -10.37 -5.71
N ASP A 116 -2.34 -10.28 -4.81
CA ASP A 116 -3.55 -11.11 -4.88
C ASP A 116 -4.36 -10.80 -6.16
N THR A 117 -4.41 -9.54 -6.60
CA THR A 117 -5.10 -9.15 -7.84
C THR A 117 -4.38 -9.69 -9.06
N PHE A 118 -3.04 -9.64 -9.07
CA PHE A 118 -2.22 -10.21 -10.12
C PHE A 118 -2.41 -11.72 -10.24
N ASP A 119 -2.27 -12.45 -9.13
CA ASP A 119 -2.43 -13.91 -9.12
C ASP A 119 -3.83 -14.30 -9.63
N ARG A 120 -4.89 -13.62 -9.16
CA ARG A 120 -6.25 -13.82 -9.67
C ARG A 120 -6.36 -13.51 -11.16
N GLY A 121 -5.77 -12.41 -11.63
CA GLY A 121 -5.78 -12.02 -13.04
C GLY A 121 -5.05 -13.02 -13.95
N CYS A 122 -4.05 -13.72 -13.42
CA CYS A 122 -3.33 -14.80 -14.10
C CYS A 122 -3.96 -16.19 -13.91
N GLY A 123 -5.13 -16.29 -13.28
CA GLY A 123 -5.78 -17.58 -12.99
C GLY A 123 -5.01 -18.45 -12.00
N GLN A 124 -4.09 -17.87 -11.22
CA GLN A 124 -3.31 -18.57 -10.21
C GLN A 124 -4.11 -18.69 -8.91
N SER A 125 -3.84 -19.74 -8.14
CA SER A 125 -4.30 -19.81 -6.76
C SER A 125 -3.65 -18.70 -5.94
N MET A 126 -4.40 -18.16 -5.00
CA MET A 126 -3.90 -17.17 -4.06
C MET A 126 -2.72 -17.75 -3.26
N ARG A 127 -1.62 -17.00 -3.16
CA ARG A 127 -0.41 -17.44 -2.43
C ARG A 127 -0.72 -17.75 -0.97
N GLU A 128 -0.03 -18.73 -0.40
CA GLU A 128 0.01 -18.91 1.04
C GLU A 128 0.53 -17.65 1.74
N LEU A 129 0.09 -17.44 2.98
CA LEU A 129 0.57 -16.31 3.77
C LEU A 129 2.09 -16.45 3.99
N PRO A 130 2.86 -15.36 3.93
CA PRO A 130 4.29 -15.42 4.20
C PRO A 130 4.55 -15.85 5.65
N ALA A 131 5.63 -16.59 5.87
CA ALA A 131 6.04 -16.99 7.21
C ALA A 131 6.53 -15.77 8.00
N ALA A 132 5.96 -15.57 9.19
CA ALA A 132 6.42 -14.52 10.10
C ALA A 132 7.85 -14.82 10.57
N ARG A 133 8.74 -13.84 10.46
CA ARG A 133 10.12 -13.92 10.93
C ARG A 133 10.29 -13.06 12.19
N PRO A 134 11.08 -13.50 13.19
CA PRO A 134 11.42 -12.69 14.34
C PRO A 134 12.09 -11.37 13.94
N GLY A 135 11.86 -10.32 14.73
CA GLY A 135 12.46 -9.01 14.53
C GLY A 135 11.63 -7.91 15.18
N GLU A 136 12.31 -6.88 15.66
CA GLU A 136 11.69 -5.74 16.33
C GLU A 136 11.54 -4.53 15.39
N PRO A 137 10.41 -3.80 15.47
CA PRO A 137 10.25 -2.56 14.72
C PRO A 137 11.23 -1.49 15.21
N ARG A 138 11.93 -0.84 14.28
CA ARG A 138 12.92 0.21 14.60
C ARG A 138 12.28 1.52 15.06
N ARG A 139 11.00 1.74 14.76
CA ARG A 139 10.18 2.91 15.05
C ARG A 139 10.84 4.23 14.67
N ARG A 140 11.58 4.21 13.56
CA ARG A 140 12.27 5.38 13.05
C ARG A 140 11.31 6.22 12.21
N ARG A 141 11.31 7.53 12.48
CA ARG A 141 10.64 8.54 11.67
C ARG A 141 11.70 9.44 11.02
N PRO A 142 11.62 9.73 9.71
CA PRO A 142 12.51 10.71 9.08
C PRO A 142 12.31 12.11 9.70
N VAL A 143 13.41 12.78 10.03
CA VAL A 143 13.38 14.11 10.66
C VAL A 143 12.90 15.20 9.70
N GLY A 144 13.15 15.01 8.39
CA GLY A 144 12.73 15.94 7.34
C GLY A 144 11.25 15.80 6.92
N ALA A 145 10.50 14.85 7.48
CA ALA A 145 9.11 14.63 7.10
C ALA A 145 8.20 15.79 7.57
N LYS A 146 7.45 16.39 6.63
CA LYS A 146 6.62 17.58 6.86
C LYS A 146 5.21 17.38 6.28
N PRO A 147 4.18 18.12 6.75
CA PRO A 147 2.88 18.15 6.08
C PRO A 147 3.04 18.44 4.58
N GLY A 148 2.23 17.78 3.76
CA GLY A 148 2.28 17.89 2.30
C GLY A 148 0.88 17.81 1.68
N LEU A 149 0.79 17.34 0.43
CA LEU A 149 -0.47 17.26 -0.29
C LEU A 149 -1.42 16.17 0.22
N GLY A 150 -0.88 15.11 0.84
CA GLY A 150 -1.68 14.09 1.49
C GLY A 150 -1.85 14.35 2.99
N TRP A 151 -2.70 13.54 3.64
CA TRP A 151 -3.05 13.73 5.05
C TRP A 151 -1.92 13.41 6.05
N MET A 152 -1.04 12.49 5.68
CA MET A 152 0.16 12.15 6.44
C MET A 152 1.35 13.01 6.03
N PRO A 153 2.27 13.32 6.96
CA PRO A 153 3.54 13.95 6.62
C PRO A 153 4.30 13.15 5.56
N MET A 154 5.02 13.85 4.69
CA MET A 154 5.79 13.28 3.59
C MET A 154 7.23 13.79 3.65
N LEU A 155 8.17 12.96 3.22
CA LEU A 155 9.57 13.31 3.05
C LEU A 155 9.82 13.67 1.58
N ALA A 156 10.12 14.95 1.29
CA ALA A 156 10.48 15.41 -0.05
C ALA A 156 11.95 15.06 -0.38
N PRO A 157 12.37 14.97 -1.65
CA PRO A 157 13.76 14.71 -2.04
C PRO A 157 14.78 15.64 -1.37
N GLU A 158 14.46 16.93 -1.30
CA GLU A 158 15.28 17.98 -0.68
C GLU A 158 15.39 17.88 0.86
N ASP A 159 14.50 17.09 1.48
CA ASP A 159 14.43 16.90 2.93
C ASP A 159 15.05 15.57 3.40
N VAL A 160 15.52 14.74 2.46
CA VAL A 160 16.19 13.46 2.78
C VAL A 160 17.55 13.75 3.45
N THR A 161 17.78 13.14 4.59
CA THR A 161 19.04 13.28 5.35
C THR A 161 19.99 12.10 5.14
N ALA A 162 21.24 12.24 5.55
CA ALA A 162 22.25 11.17 5.45
C ALA A 162 21.87 9.90 6.20
N ASP A 163 21.04 10.01 7.24
CA ASP A 163 20.59 8.84 7.97
C ASP A 163 19.51 8.09 7.18
N ASP A 164 18.71 8.76 6.34
CA ASP A 164 17.56 8.16 5.67
C ASP A 164 17.99 7.19 4.55
N PRO A 165 17.22 6.12 4.29
CA PRO A 165 17.47 5.28 3.12
C PRO A 165 17.46 6.10 1.81
N PRO A 166 18.07 5.60 0.73
CA PRO A 166 18.13 6.34 -0.53
C PRO A 166 16.82 6.21 -1.34
N LEU A 167 15.67 6.63 -0.77
CA LEU A 167 14.30 6.41 -1.33
C LEU A 167 14.22 6.68 -2.84
N TYR A 168 14.82 7.80 -3.24
CA TYR A 168 14.73 8.35 -4.59
C TYR A 168 15.92 7.95 -5.47
N ALA A 169 17.13 8.10 -4.95
CA ALA A 169 18.36 7.85 -5.70
C ALA A 169 18.53 6.39 -6.12
N SER A 170 18.06 5.42 -5.31
CA SER A 170 18.29 3.99 -5.58
C SER A 170 17.67 3.47 -6.88
N ALA A 171 16.67 4.17 -7.42
CA ALA A 171 15.94 3.77 -8.62
C ALA A 171 15.70 4.94 -9.60
N GLY A 172 16.43 6.04 -9.44
CA GLY A 172 16.28 7.23 -10.30
C GLY A 172 14.90 7.90 -10.18
N ARG A 173 14.25 7.79 -9.02
CA ARG A 173 12.91 8.37 -8.80
C ARG A 173 13.03 9.88 -8.60
N ILE A 174 12.20 10.66 -9.28
CA ILE A 174 12.19 12.14 -9.17
C ILE A 174 11.52 12.65 -7.91
N GLY A 175 10.85 11.77 -7.15
CA GLY A 175 10.15 12.16 -5.91
C GLY A 175 8.89 13.02 -6.13
N GLY A 176 8.21 12.84 -7.26
CA GLY A 176 6.88 13.42 -7.47
C GLY A 176 5.84 12.97 -6.42
N ASN A 177 4.68 13.62 -6.40
CA ASN A 177 3.67 13.47 -5.33
C ASN A 177 3.28 12.01 -5.03
N VAL A 178 3.10 11.18 -6.06
CA VAL A 178 2.74 9.76 -5.88
C VAL A 178 3.88 8.97 -5.22
N HIS A 179 5.15 9.25 -5.57
CA HIS A 179 6.31 8.63 -4.91
C HIS A 179 6.36 8.95 -3.41
N ARG A 180 5.94 10.16 -3.03
CA ARG A 180 5.97 10.67 -1.66
C ARG A 180 4.87 10.12 -0.75
N ALA A 181 3.84 9.46 -1.30
CA ALA A 181 2.67 9.02 -0.53
C ALA A 181 3.01 8.10 0.66
N LEU A 182 4.07 7.30 0.55
CA LEU A 182 4.54 6.39 1.60
C LEU A 182 5.85 6.83 2.25
N SER A 183 6.40 8.00 1.90
CA SER A 183 7.76 8.38 2.27
C SER A 183 7.95 8.74 3.75
N LEU A 184 6.87 8.77 4.53
CA LEU A 184 6.95 8.81 5.99
C LEU A 184 7.63 7.57 6.57
N VAL A 185 7.55 6.44 5.86
CA VAL A 185 8.25 5.21 6.17
C VAL A 185 9.07 4.82 4.94
N PRO A 186 10.32 5.31 4.83
CA PRO A 186 11.18 5.11 3.66
C PRO A 186 11.25 3.68 3.14
N GLU A 187 11.45 2.71 4.02
CA GLU A 187 11.54 1.29 3.65
C GLU A 187 10.23 0.74 3.09
N ALA A 188 9.08 1.22 3.59
CA ALA A 188 7.76 0.87 3.07
C ALA A 188 7.52 1.46 1.68
N MET A 189 7.95 2.71 1.45
CA MET A 189 7.94 3.35 0.14
C MET A 189 8.79 2.55 -0.86
N MET A 190 10.04 2.25 -0.50
CA MET A 190 10.95 1.50 -1.36
C MET A 190 10.41 0.10 -1.70
N GLN A 191 9.91 -0.63 -0.69
CA GLN A 191 9.34 -1.96 -0.89
C GLN A 191 8.13 -1.94 -1.83
N PHE A 192 7.25 -0.95 -1.71
CA PHE A 192 6.10 -0.79 -2.61
C PHE A 192 6.56 -0.50 -4.04
N TRP A 193 7.46 0.47 -4.24
CA TRP A 193 7.88 0.89 -5.57
C TRP A 193 8.72 -0.16 -6.31
N ASP A 194 9.56 -0.91 -5.61
CA ASP A 194 10.31 -2.03 -6.19
C ASP A 194 9.38 -3.07 -6.84
N LEU A 195 8.22 -3.34 -6.24
CA LEU A 195 7.20 -4.20 -6.83
C LEU A 195 6.40 -3.45 -7.92
N PHE A 196 5.92 -2.25 -7.61
CA PHE A 196 5.00 -1.51 -8.47
C PHE A 196 5.60 -1.19 -9.84
N GLU A 197 6.86 -0.72 -9.91
CA GLU A 197 7.53 -0.38 -11.19
C GLU A 197 7.69 -1.60 -12.08
N THR A 198 7.93 -2.76 -11.47
CA THR A 198 8.00 -4.04 -12.17
C THR A 198 6.64 -4.44 -12.72
N MET A 199 5.56 -4.23 -11.95
CA MET A 199 4.18 -4.56 -12.36
C MET A 199 3.60 -3.60 -13.41
N TYR A 200 3.99 -2.33 -13.35
CA TYR A 200 3.48 -1.24 -14.20
C TYR A 200 4.55 -0.85 -15.24
N LEU A 201 5.16 0.32 -15.05
CA LEU A 201 6.31 0.84 -15.80
C LEU A 201 7.26 1.53 -14.82
N PRO A 202 8.59 1.40 -15.00
CA PRO A 202 9.55 2.21 -14.28
C PRO A 202 9.49 3.67 -14.76
N GLN A 203 9.91 4.60 -13.92
CA GLN A 203 9.76 6.04 -14.19
C GLN A 203 10.36 6.51 -15.52
N HIS A 204 11.54 6.00 -15.91
CA HIS A 204 12.17 6.40 -17.17
C HIS A 204 11.35 5.98 -18.40
N ALA A 205 10.59 4.88 -18.31
CA ALA A 205 9.76 4.39 -19.39
C ALA A 205 8.43 5.13 -19.49
N MET A 206 7.88 5.64 -18.38
CA MET A 206 6.53 6.27 -18.35
C MET A 206 6.35 7.45 -19.31
N ARG A 207 7.43 8.13 -19.73
CA ARG A 207 7.38 9.29 -20.64
C ARG A 207 8.14 9.04 -21.95
N ASP A 208 8.62 7.82 -22.17
CA ASP A 208 9.27 7.42 -23.40
C ASP A 208 8.25 6.84 -24.37
N PHE A 209 7.57 7.73 -25.10
CA PHE A 209 6.60 7.35 -26.12
C PHE A 209 7.24 6.85 -27.43
N GLY A 210 8.58 6.80 -27.50
CA GLY A 210 9.30 6.26 -28.65
C GLY A 210 9.48 4.74 -28.60
N GLN A 211 9.27 4.12 -27.44
CA GLN A 211 9.48 2.70 -27.22
C GLN A 211 8.38 2.09 -26.36
N GLU A 212 7.84 0.94 -26.78
CA GLU A 212 6.90 0.17 -25.97
C GLU A 212 7.63 -0.90 -25.15
N TYR A 213 7.57 -0.78 -23.82
CA TYR A 213 8.29 -1.63 -22.86
C TYR A 213 7.48 -2.86 -22.43
N ARG A 214 6.23 -2.98 -22.88
CA ARG A 214 5.27 -4.02 -22.50
C ARG A 214 4.57 -4.54 -23.75
N ALA A 215 3.79 -5.60 -23.59
CA ALA A 215 3.01 -6.20 -24.67
C ALA A 215 1.79 -5.35 -25.08
N ILE A 216 1.40 -4.40 -24.23
CA ILE A 216 0.38 -3.39 -24.50
C ILE A 216 1.06 -2.03 -24.53
N ASP A 217 0.55 -1.14 -25.37
CA ASP A 217 1.13 0.20 -25.56
C ASP A 217 0.79 1.15 -24.38
N HIS A 218 1.47 2.29 -24.32
CA HIS A 218 1.20 3.32 -23.31
C HIS A 218 -0.27 3.74 -23.24
N ALA A 219 -0.96 3.90 -24.37
CA ALA A 219 -2.36 4.33 -24.39
C ALA A 219 -3.30 3.25 -23.79
N GLN A 220 -3.02 1.98 -24.07
CA GLN A 220 -3.72 0.83 -23.49
C GLN A 220 -3.46 0.72 -21.99
N ILE A 221 -2.22 0.93 -21.55
CA ILE A 221 -1.86 0.98 -20.12
C ILE A 221 -2.66 2.08 -19.41
N GLU A 222 -2.64 3.30 -19.95
CA GLU A 222 -3.35 4.44 -19.36
C GLU A 222 -4.87 4.25 -19.39
N MET A 223 -5.43 3.65 -20.45
CA MET A 223 -6.85 3.30 -20.50
C MET A 223 -7.24 2.32 -19.37
N LEU A 224 -6.42 1.29 -19.13
CA LEU A 224 -6.65 0.33 -18.04
C LEU A 224 -6.50 1.01 -16.68
N ALA A 225 -5.45 1.81 -16.49
CA ALA A 225 -5.21 2.56 -15.26
C ALA A 225 -6.38 3.52 -14.95
N ALA A 226 -6.86 4.28 -15.95
CA ALA A 226 -8.01 5.17 -15.82
C ALA A 226 -9.28 4.39 -15.44
N ARG A 227 -9.52 3.22 -16.04
CA ARG A 227 -10.68 2.38 -15.71
C ARG A 227 -10.64 1.87 -14.27
N VAL A 228 -9.45 1.49 -13.80
CA VAL A 228 -9.22 1.08 -12.40
C VAL A 228 -9.40 2.27 -11.45
N ALA A 229 -8.86 3.44 -11.79
CA ALA A 229 -8.99 4.66 -10.99
C ALA A 229 -10.46 5.05 -10.81
N VAL A 230 -11.25 5.08 -11.90
CA VAL A 230 -12.69 5.38 -11.83
C VAL A 230 -13.44 4.38 -10.96
N ARG A 231 -13.14 3.07 -11.06
CA ARG A 231 -13.79 2.03 -10.25
C ARG A 231 -13.47 2.13 -8.77
N ASN A 232 -12.28 2.61 -8.42
CA ASN A 232 -11.87 2.81 -7.03
C ASN A 232 -12.13 4.23 -6.53
N GLN A 233 -12.70 5.10 -7.39
CA GLN A 233 -12.89 6.54 -7.15
C GLN A 233 -11.60 7.22 -6.68
N CYS A 234 -10.47 6.87 -7.30
CA CYS A 234 -9.20 7.57 -7.11
C CYS A 234 -9.28 8.91 -7.84
N VAL A 235 -9.76 9.93 -7.14
CA VAL A 235 -9.85 11.32 -7.64
C VAL A 235 -8.65 12.12 -7.15
N TYR A 236 -8.11 12.98 -8.01
CA TYR A 236 -6.99 13.90 -7.72
C TYR A 236 -7.52 15.31 -7.50
#